data_AF-A0A957VR60-F1
#
_entry.id   AF-A0A957VR60-F1
#
_cell.length_a   1.000
_cell.length_b   1.000
_cell.length_c   1.000
_cell.angle_alpha   90.00
_cell.angle_beta   90.00
_cell.angle_gamma   90.00
#
_symmetry.space_group_name_H-M   'P 1'
#
loop_
_entity.id
_entity.type
_entity.pdbx_description
1 polymer ?
#
loop_
_entity_poly.entity_id
_entity_poly.type
_entity_poly.pdbx_seq_one_letter_code
_entity_poly.pdbx_strand_id
1 'polypeptide(L)'
;MASYIIRRVLAGVVTIWAATVITFVVIQLPPGDFVTAYIANLQSTGTILSTQEAESLRIQYGLDQPIYVQYAKWMRLMMRGNFGMAMEYNRPVREVIGDRMLITIIVSLAAVLFIWALALPIGIYSAVRQYSIGDYVFT
;
A
#
# COMPACT_ATOMS: atom_id res chain seq x y z
N MET A 1 -30.33 8.27 -8.58
CA MET A 1 -29.28 7.23 -8.69
C MET A 1 -28.00 7.75 -9.35
N ALA A 2 -28.02 8.32 -10.55
CA ALA A 2 -26.80 8.83 -11.21
C ALA A 2 -26.06 9.92 -10.42
N SER A 3 -26.77 10.91 -9.86
CA SER A 3 -26.19 11.95 -9.00
C SER A 3 -25.53 11.39 -7.73
N TYR A 4 -26.14 10.35 -7.13
CA TYR A 4 -25.59 9.64 -5.98
C TYR A 4 -24.30 8.89 -6.33
N ILE A 5 -24.29 8.17 -7.46
CA ILE A 5 -23.10 7.45 -7.95
C ILE A 5 -21.97 8.45 -8.22
N ILE A 6 -22.23 9.56 -8.92
CA ILE A 6 -21.22 10.58 -9.19
C ILE A 6 -20.65 11.15 -7.90
N ARG A 7 -21.49 11.53 -6.93
CA ARG A 7 -21.03 12.05 -5.64
C ARG A 7 -20.18 11.02 -4.88
N ARG A 8 -20.55 9.75 -4.93
CA ARG A 8 -19.82 8.66 -4.27
C ARG A 8 -18.46 8.39 -4.93
N VAL A 9 -18.42 8.37 -6.26
CA VAL A 9 -17.18 8.19 -7.04
C VAL A 9 -16.24 9.38 -6.82
N LEU A 10 -16.74 10.61 -6.87
CA LEU A 10 -15.93 11.80 -6.60
C LEU A 10 -15.35 11.77 -5.18
N ALA A 11 -16.16 11.43 -4.17
CA ALA A 11 -15.66 11.28 -2.80
C ALA A 11 -14.58 10.19 -2.71
N GLY A 12 -14.75 9.07 -3.41
CA GLY A 12 -13.75 8.00 -3.49
C GLY A 12 -12.43 8.46 -4.12
N VAL A 13 -12.50 9.15 -5.26
CA VAL A 13 -11.32 9.70 -5.96
C VAL A 13 -10.58 10.69 -5.06
N VAL A 14 -11.29 11.61 -4.41
CA VAL A 14 -10.69 12.58 -3.49
C VAL A 14 -10.03 11.89 -2.29
N THR A 15 -10.67 10.84 -1.75
CA THR A 15 -10.12 10.08 -0.62
C THR A 15 -8.84 9.35 -1.01
N ILE A 16 -8.84 8.68 -2.17
CA ILE A 16 -7.65 8.00 -2.70
C ILE A 16 -6.54 9.02 -2.95
N TRP A 17 -6.86 10.13 -3.60
CA TRP A 17 -5.89 11.19 -3.87
C TRP A 17 -5.27 11.73 -2.57
N ALA A 18 -6.08 12.06 -1.57
CA ALA A 18 -5.60 12.50 -0.26
C ALA A 18 -4.68 11.45 0.40
N ALA A 19 -5.06 10.17 0.36
CA ALA A 19 -4.24 9.09 0.88
C ALA A 19 -2.88 8.98 0.17
N THR A 20 -2.85 9.15 -1.17
CA THR A 20 -1.58 9.14 -1.92
C THR A 20 -0.68 10.32 -1.56
N VAL A 21 -1.25 11.52 -1.37
CA VAL A 21 -0.48 12.71 -0.96
C VAL A 21 0.09 12.51 0.44
N ILE A 22 -0.71 12.04 1.39
CA ILE A 22 -0.25 11.77 2.76
C ILE A 22 0.87 10.72 2.74
N THR A 23 0.68 9.63 2.01
CA THR A 23 1.70 8.57 1.89
C THR A 23 2.99 9.10 1.30
N PHE A 24 2.91 9.92 0.24
CA PHE A 24 4.07 10.53 -0.39
C PHE A 24 4.83 11.44 0.57
N VAL A 25 4.12 12.28 1.33
CA VAL A 25 4.74 13.12 2.37
C VAL A 25 5.41 12.26 3.42
N VAL A 26 4.75 11.23 3.94
CA VAL A 26 5.31 10.33 4.97
C VAL A 26 6.58 9.64 4.50
N ILE A 27 6.63 9.20 3.24
CA ILE A 27 7.83 8.58 2.65
C ILE A 27 8.98 9.59 2.50
N GLN A 28 8.69 10.88 2.33
CA GLN A 28 9.67 11.94 2.19
C GLN A 28 10.06 12.64 3.50
N LEU A 29 9.41 12.33 4.63
CA LEU A 29 9.76 12.87 5.94
C LEU A 29 11.17 12.50 6.43
N PRO A 30 11.67 11.27 6.23
CA PRO A 30 13.02 10.91 6.64
C PRO A 30 14.08 11.78 5.94
N PRO A 31 15.15 12.20 6.65
CA PRO A 31 16.22 12.97 6.05
C PRO A 31 16.98 12.09 5.02
N GLY A 32 16.89 12.48 3.74
CA GLY A 32 17.52 11.78 2.63
C GLY A 32 16.66 11.86 1.37
N ASP A 33 17.25 11.51 0.22
CA ASP A 33 16.54 11.38 -1.06
C ASP A 33 16.68 9.96 -1.62
N PHE A 34 15.94 9.65 -2.68
CA PHE A 34 16.01 8.33 -3.35
C PHE A 34 17.45 7.94 -3.69
N VAL A 35 18.27 8.90 -4.11
CA VAL A 35 19.68 8.67 -4.46
C VAL A 35 20.53 8.36 -3.22
N THR A 36 20.27 9.00 -2.07
CA THR A 36 20.94 8.70 -0.80
C THR A 36 20.67 7.27 -0.36
N ALA A 37 19.40 6.82 -0.45
CA ALA A 37 19.03 5.44 -0.14
C ALA A 37 19.64 4.44 -1.15
N TYR A 38 19.68 4.80 -2.43
CA TYR A 38 20.27 3.98 -3.49
C TYR A 38 21.80 3.83 -3.33
N ILE A 39 22.50 4.91 -2.98
CA ILE A 39 23.93 4.90 -2.68
C ILE A 39 24.21 4.05 -1.44
N ALA A 40 23.40 4.18 -0.38
CA ALA A 40 23.54 3.33 0.80
C ALA A 40 23.40 1.83 0.46
N ASN A 41 22.49 1.48 -0.45
CA ASN A 41 22.34 0.10 -0.94
C ASN A 41 23.56 -0.35 -1.77
N LEU A 42 24.08 0.49 -2.66
CA LEU A 42 25.28 0.17 -3.45
C LEU A 42 26.54 0.03 -2.58
N GLN A 43 26.68 0.88 -1.57
CA GLN A 43 27.75 0.78 -0.56
C GLN A 43 27.66 -0.55 0.20
N SER A 44 26.46 -1.03 0.52
CA SER A 44 26.27 -2.35 1.14
C SER A 44 26.68 -3.52 0.24
N THR A 45 26.73 -3.30 -1.08
CA THR A 45 27.18 -4.26 -2.09
C THR A 45 28.67 -4.06 -2.46
N GLY A 46 29.38 -3.14 -1.78
CA GLY A 46 30.81 -2.87 -2.01
C GLY A 46 31.11 -1.93 -3.19
N THR A 47 30.09 -1.30 -3.79
CA THR A 47 30.27 -0.32 -4.87
C THR A 47 30.20 1.09 -4.30
N ILE A 48 31.27 1.87 -4.45
CA ILE A 48 31.33 3.26 -4.03
C ILE A 48 31.07 4.14 -5.26
N LEU A 49 29.92 4.79 -5.31
CA LEU A 49 29.63 5.81 -6.32
C LEU A 49 30.39 7.10 -5.99
N SER A 50 30.93 7.76 -7.01
CA SER A 50 31.49 9.10 -6.86
C SER A 50 30.39 10.12 -6.56
N THR A 51 30.73 11.20 -5.86
CA THR A 51 29.78 12.30 -5.54
C THR A 51 29.20 12.96 -6.79
N GLN A 52 29.93 12.96 -7.91
CA GLN A 52 29.46 13.47 -9.20
C GLN A 52 28.44 12.55 -9.88
N GLU A 53 28.62 11.23 -9.78
CA GLU A 53 27.61 10.28 -10.28
C GLU A 53 26.31 10.39 -9.47
N ALA A 54 26.42 10.56 -8.15
CA ALA A 54 25.28 10.80 -7.27
C ALA A 54 24.47 12.05 -7.68
N GLU A 55 25.13 13.18 -7.95
CA GLU A 55 24.45 14.39 -8.41
C GLU A 55 23.82 14.22 -9.79
N SER A 56 24.49 13.53 -10.71
CA SER A 56 23.93 13.24 -12.03
C SER A 56 22.66 12.37 -11.94
N LEU A 57 22.64 11.41 -11.02
CA LEU A 57 21.47 10.58 -10.72
C LEU A 57 20.35 11.43 -10.12
N ARG A 58 20.65 12.38 -9.22
CA ARG A 58 19.63 13.29 -8.65
C ARG A 58 18.91 14.10 -9.72
N ILE A 59 19.67 14.64 -10.68
CA ILE A 59 19.13 15.38 -11.81
C ILE A 59 18.30 14.46 -12.71
N GLN A 60 18.80 13.25 -13.00
CA GLN A 60 18.10 12.28 -13.86
C GLN A 60 16.77 11.81 -13.25
N TYR A 61 16.73 11.57 -11.94
CA TYR A 61 15.49 11.25 -11.22
C TYR A 61 14.60 12.47 -10.95
N GLY A 62 15.08 13.69 -11.23
CA GLY A 62 14.35 14.94 -11.02
C GLY A 62 14.12 15.26 -9.55
N LEU A 63 15.04 14.83 -8.69
CA LEU A 63 15.04 15.13 -7.25
C LEU A 63 15.43 16.60 -6.98
N ASP A 64 15.98 17.30 -7.98
CA ASP A 64 16.22 18.75 -7.96
C ASP A 64 14.93 19.57 -8.16
N GLN A 65 13.84 18.92 -8.56
CA GLN A 65 12.59 19.60 -8.90
C GLN A 65 11.71 19.81 -7.67
N PRO A 66 10.81 20.81 -7.69
CA PRO A 66 9.86 21.03 -6.61
C PRO A 66 9.02 19.79 -6.29
N ILE A 67 8.64 19.64 -5.01
CA ILE A 67 7.95 18.46 -4.47
C ILE A 67 6.69 18.07 -5.24
N TYR A 68 5.95 19.05 -5.78
CA TYR A 68 4.75 18.83 -6.59
C TYR A 68 5.06 18.18 -7.95
N VAL A 69 6.21 18.49 -8.55
CA VAL A 69 6.66 17.87 -9.81
C VAL A 69 7.09 16.43 -9.57
N GLN A 70 7.79 16.19 -8.46
CA GLN A 70 8.17 14.83 -8.04
C GLN A 70 6.93 13.95 -7.82
N TYR A 71 5.92 14.48 -7.12
CA TYR A 71 4.63 13.79 -6.93
C TYR A 71 3.93 13.49 -8.26
N ALA A 72 3.87 14.46 -9.18
CA ALA A 72 3.24 14.26 -10.49
C ALA A 72 3.94 13.19 -11.34
N LYS A 73 5.29 13.18 -11.35
CA LYS A 73 6.10 12.14 -12.02
C LYS A 73 5.86 10.76 -11.40
N TRP A 74 5.88 10.67 -10.08
CA TRP A 74 5.63 9.43 -9.35
C TRP A 74 4.21 8.90 -9.60
N MET A 75 3.20 9.76 -9.54
CA MET A 75 1.82 9.40 -9.82
C MET A 75 1.66 8.86 -11.25
N ARG A 76 2.32 9.50 -12.25
CA ARG A 76 2.30 9.04 -13.63
C ARG A 76 2.90 7.65 -13.81
N LEU A 77 3.96 7.32 -13.08
CA LEU A 77 4.57 5.98 -13.09
C LEU A 77 3.64 4.96 -12.42
N MET A 78 3.07 5.31 -11.27
CA MET A 78 2.13 4.44 -10.55
C MET A 78 0.89 4.12 -11.39
N MET A 79 0.32 5.12 -12.07
CA MET A 79 -0.82 4.93 -12.98
C MET A 79 -0.50 4.01 -14.17
N ARG A 80 0.77 3.88 -14.55
CA ARG A 80 1.24 2.92 -15.57
C ARG A 80 1.52 1.53 -14.99
N GLY A 81 1.24 1.31 -13.70
CA GLY A 81 1.52 0.06 -12.99
C GLY A 81 3.00 -0.11 -12.62
N ASN A 82 3.80 0.97 -12.71
CA ASN A 82 5.18 0.97 -12.25
C ASN A 82 5.25 1.58 -10.84
N PHE A 83 5.34 0.72 -9.84
CA PHE A 83 5.43 1.09 -8.43
C PHE A 83 6.87 1.41 -7.97
N GLY A 84 7.85 1.29 -8.86
CA GLY A 84 9.26 1.46 -8.54
C GLY A 84 9.89 0.21 -7.91
N MET A 85 11.05 0.42 -7.31
CA MET A 85 11.88 -0.62 -6.68
C MET A 85 11.72 -0.56 -5.16
N ALA A 86 11.60 -1.73 -4.53
CA ALA A 86 11.68 -1.87 -3.10
C ALA A 86 13.15 -1.77 -2.67
N MET A 87 13.52 -0.70 -1.97
CA MET A 87 14.92 -0.42 -1.62
C MET A 87 15.51 -1.46 -0.66
N GLU A 88 14.69 -2.04 0.21
CA GLU A 88 15.09 -3.08 1.17
C GLU A 88 15.40 -4.42 0.47
N TYR A 89 14.56 -4.80 -0.50
CA TYR A 89 14.65 -6.11 -1.17
C TYR A 89 15.40 -6.05 -2.50
N ASN A 90 15.76 -4.85 -2.97
CA ASN A 90 16.36 -4.57 -4.27
C ASN A 90 15.61 -5.26 -5.45
N ARG A 91 14.28 -5.28 -5.38
CA ARG A 91 13.38 -5.92 -6.37
C ARG A 91 12.21 -5.01 -6.72
N PRO A 92 11.56 -5.17 -7.88
CA PRO A 92 10.35 -4.42 -8.21
C PRO A 92 9.27 -4.60 -7.14
N VAL A 93 8.66 -3.50 -6.69
CA VAL A 93 7.60 -3.54 -5.64
C VAL A 93 6.46 -4.48 -6.03
N ARG A 94 6.15 -4.56 -7.34
CA ARG A 94 5.13 -5.47 -7.89
C ARG A 94 5.41 -6.94 -7.57
N GLU A 95 6.67 -7.38 -7.61
CA GLU A 95 7.06 -8.76 -7.30
C GLU A 95 6.94 -9.02 -5.81
N VAL A 96 7.43 -8.09 -4.98
CA VAL A 96 7.36 -8.19 -3.52
C VAL A 96 5.91 -8.29 -3.02
N ILE A 97 5.01 -7.49 -3.60
CA ILE A 97 3.58 -7.55 -3.31
C ILE A 97 2.97 -8.85 -3.86
N GLY A 98 3.32 -9.22 -5.10
CA GLY A 98 2.81 -10.42 -5.76
C GLY A 98 3.09 -11.70 -4.97
N ASP A 99 4.31 -11.84 -4.45
CA ASP A 99 4.73 -12.99 -3.64
C ASP A 99 3.88 -13.16 -2.37
N ARG A 100 3.46 -12.05 -1.77
CA ARG A 100 2.65 -12.05 -0.53
C ARG A 100 1.15 -12.11 -0.81
N MET A 101 0.70 -11.77 -2.01
CA MET A 101 -0.71 -11.64 -2.34
C MET A 101 -1.47 -12.97 -2.22
N LEU A 102 -0.89 -14.07 -2.70
CA LEU A 102 -1.53 -15.40 -2.66
C LEU A 102 -1.75 -15.89 -1.22
N ILE A 103 -0.73 -15.77 -0.36
CA ILE A 103 -0.85 -16.22 1.03
C ILE A 103 -1.87 -15.38 1.80
N THR A 104 -1.89 -14.05 1.59
CA THR A 104 -2.90 -13.18 2.21
C THR A 104 -4.32 -13.55 1.78
N ILE A 105 -4.53 -13.86 0.49
CA ILE A 105 -5.84 -14.29 -0.01
C ILE A 105 -6.27 -15.60 0.65
N ILE A 106 -5.38 -16.60 0.70
CA ILE A 106 -5.68 -17.91 1.31
C ILE A 106 -6.03 -17.74 2.78
N VAL A 107 -5.22 -17.01 3.54
CA VAL A 107 -5.44 -16.79 4.98
C VAL A 107 -6.74 -16.02 5.22
N SER A 108 -7.00 -14.96 4.44
CA SER A 108 -8.22 -14.17 4.58
C SER A 108 -9.47 -14.98 4.24
N LEU A 109 -9.41 -15.79 3.17
CA LEU A 109 -10.53 -16.64 2.78
C LEU A 109 -10.79 -17.73 3.81
N ALA A 110 -9.74 -18.38 4.32
CA ALA A 110 -9.85 -19.36 5.39
C ALA A 110 -10.47 -18.73 6.66
N ALA A 111 -10.04 -17.53 7.04
CA ALA A 111 -10.61 -16.81 8.18
C ALA A 111 -12.09 -16.50 7.98
N VAL A 112 -12.49 -16.00 6.81
CA VAL A 112 -13.90 -15.71 6.48
C VAL A 112 -14.75 -16.97 6.54
N LEU A 113 -14.29 -18.06 5.93
CA LEU A 113 -15.00 -19.34 5.94
C LEU A 113 -15.13 -19.90 7.36
N PHE A 114 -14.07 -19.80 8.18
CA PHE A 114 -14.11 -20.21 9.57
C PHE A 114 -15.08 -19.37 10.40
N ILE A 115 -15.07 -18.05 10.22
CA ILE A 115 -16.01 -17.13 10.88
C ILE A 115 -17.43 -17.51 10.48
N TRP A 116 -17.72 -17.72 9.20
CA TRP A 116 -19.07 -18.10 8.76
C TRP A 116 -19.50 -19.47 9.26
N ALA A 117 -18.58 -20.44 9.29
CA ALA A 117 -18.84 -21.77 9.80
C ALA A 117 -19.23 -21.77 11.29
N LEU A 118 -18.77 -20.79 12.08
CA LEU A 118 -19.16 -20.65 13.48
C LEU A 118 -20.34 -19.68 13.67
N ALA A 119 -20.25 -18.49 13.07
CA ALA A 119 -21.23 -17.43 13.26
C ALA A 119 -22.61 -17.80 12.69
N LEU A 120 -22.68 -18.51 11.57
CA LEU A 120 -23.98 -18.90 11.00
C LEU A 120 -24.72 -19.92 11.90
N PRO A 121 -24.12 -21.05 12.33
CA PRO A 121 -24.82 -21.97 13.24
C PRO A 121 -25.15 -21.34 14.59
N ILE A 122 -24.24 -20.55 15.17
CA ILE A 122 -24.48 -19.86 16.44
C ILE A 122 -25.62 -18.85 16.29
N GLY A 123 -25.61 -18.05 15.23
CA GLY A 123 -26.66 -17.08 14.94
C GLY A 123 -28.01 -17.73 14.68
N ILE A 124 -28.05 -18.85 13.93
CA ILE A 124 -29.26 -19.63 13.71
C ILE A 124 -29.77 -20.23 15.02
N TYR A 125 -28.88 -20.80 15.85
CA TYR A 125 -29.26 -21.40 17.13
C TYR A 125 -29.84 -20.37 18.10
N SER A 126 -29.18 -19.21 18.25
CA SER A 126 -29.67 -18.09 19.06
C SER A 126 -31.02 -17.58 18.53
N ALA A 127 -31.18 -17.44 17.22
CA ALA A 127 -32.43 -16.99 16.61
C ALA A 127 -33.62 -17.97 16.78
N VAL A 128 -33.36 -19.28 16.81
CA VAL A 128 -34.41 -20.31 16.99
C VAL A 128 -34.71 -20.59 18.47
N ARG A 129 -33.73 -20.45 19.37
CA ARG A 129 -33.86 -20.64 20.82
C ARG A 129 -33.61 -19.34 21.58
N GLN A 130 -34.41 -18.34 21.24
CA GLN A 130 -34.43 -17.03 21.91
C GLN A 130 -34.64 -17.20 23.42
N TYR A 131 -33.87 -16.46 24.23
CA TYR A 131 -33.90 -16.49 25.71
C TYR A 131 -33.38 -17.77 26.38
N SER A 132 -32.62 -18.62 25.68
CA SER A 132 -31.94 -19.78 26.30
C SER A 132 -30.57 -19.40 26.89
N ILE A 133 -30.02 -20.23 27.79
CA ILE A 133 -28.69 -19.99 28.40
C ILE A 133 -27.58 -19.83 27.33
N GLY A 134 -27.72 -20.51 26.18
CA GLY A 134 -26.80 -20.34 25.05
C GLY A 134 -26.91 -18.99 24.37
N ASP A 135 -28.09 -18.35 24.38
CA ASP A 135 -28.31 -17.03 23.80
C ASP A 135 -27.52 -15.93 24.55
N TYR A 136 -27.52 -15.99 25.89
CA TYR A 136 -26.79 -15.07 26.77
C TYR A 136 -25.26 -15.26 26.78
N VAL A 137 -24.75 -16.39 26.31
CA VAL A 137 -23.31 -16.69 26.27
C VAL A 137 -22.68 -16.31 24.92
N PHE A 138 -23.46 -16.36 23.84
CA PHE A 138 -22.96 -16.14 22.47
C PHE A 138 -23.38 -14.80 21.84
N THR A 139 -24.31 -14.06 22.47
CA THR A 139 -24.67 -12.67 22.13
C THR A 139 -24.16 -11.72 23.21
#